data_AF-A0A1B0AL43-F1
#
_entry.id   AF-A0A1B0AL43-F1
#
_cell.length_a   1.000
_cell.length_b   1.000
_cell.length_c   1.000
_cell.angle_alpha   90.00
_cell.angle_beta   90.00
_cell.angle_gamma   90.00
#
_symmetry.space_group_name_H-M   'P 1'
#
loop_
_entity.id
_entity.type
_entity.pdbx_description
1 polymer ?
#
loop_
_entity_poly.entity_id
_entity_poly.type
_entity_poly.pdbx_seq_one_letter_code
_entity_poly.pdbx_strand_id
1 'polypeptide(L)'
;MLGLKTGLYWRVCWAIITPGLMFLVLIYSLINYQPLDYKGVKYPDAVYNFAWLIWAVGVGQLPFWALYTISQQSGKTFKQKLHLALTPTDNWGPLEAKLLDEYNLQRKSFDYNDSLTLSWRSRIYDNIFG
;
A
#
# COMPACT_ATOMS: atom_id res chain seq x y z
N MET A 1 15.11 10.02 -7.32
CA MET A 1 14.68 11.36 -7.78
C MET A 1 15.74 12.43 -7.49
N LEU A 2 16.32 12.50 -6.29
CA LEU A 2 17.37 13.48 -5.95
C LEU A 2 18.82 12.99 -6.12
N GLY A 3 19.05 11.83 -6.75
CA GLY A 3 20.37 11.20 -6.84
C GLY A 3 20.95 10.68 -5.51
N LEU A 4 20.22 10.86 -4.39
CA LEU A 4 20.63 10.41 -3.06
C LEU A 4 20.03 9.05 -2.72
N LYS A 5 20.83 8.16 -2.15
CA LYS A 5 20.34 6.90 -1.55
C LYS A 5 19.67 7.23 -0.22
N THR A 6 18.43 6.79 -0.03
CA THR A 6 17.75 6.87 1.26
C THR A 6 18.46 6.00 2.28
N GLY A 7 18.91 6.60 3.38
CA GLY A 7 19.57 5.89 4.48
C GLY A 7 18.64 4.95 5.24
N LEU A 8 19.21 4.07 6.07
CA LEU A 8 18.47 3.05 6.83
C LEU A 8 17.37 3.62 7.72
N TYR A 9 17.63 4.75 8.36
CA TYR A 9 16.64 5.44 9.21
C TYR A 9 15.33 5.69 8.46
N TRP A 10 15.41 6.24 7.25
CA TRP A 10 14.24 6.56 6.44
C TRP A 10 13.49 5.32 5.96
N ARG A 11 14.21 4.26 5.60
CA ARG A 11 13.62 2.99 5.16
C ARG A 11 12.84 2.31 6.27
N VAL A 12 13.42 2.20 7.47
CA VAL A 12 12.76 1.62 8.65
C VAL A 12 11.54 2.45 9.06
N CYS A 13 11.64 3.79 8.98
CA CYS A 13 10.54 4.68 9.32
C CYS A 13 9.29 4.44 8.45
N TRP A 14 9.45 4.33 7.14
CA TRP A 14 8.33 4.12 6.22
C TRP A 14 7.85 2.67 6.15
N ALA A 15 8.76 1.70 6.28
CA ALA A 15 8.40 0.28 6.18
C ALA A 15 7.77 -0.29 7.46
N ILE A 16 8.17 0.20 8.64
CA ILE A 16 7.79 -0.42 9.92
C ILE A 16 7.13 0.58 10.86
N ILE A 17 7.79 1.71 11.14
CA ILE A 17 7.35 2.61 12.22
C ILE A 17 6.02 3.28 11.88
N THR A 18 5.92 3.86 10.68
CA THR A 18 4.72 4.57 10.24
C THR A 18 3.50 3.63 10.14
N PRO A 19 3.56 2.49 9.42
CA PRO A 19 2.42 1.58 9.37
C PRO A 19 2.09 0.99 10.74
N GLY A 20 3.10 0.67 11.55
CA GLY A 20 2.90 0.14 12.91
C GLY A 20 2.20 1.14 13.84
N LEU A 21 2.65 2.39 13.86
CA LEU A 21 2.04 3.45 14.68
C LEU A 21 0.62 3.76 14.22
N MET A 22 0.39 3.86 12.90
CA MET A 22 -0.95 4.08 12.35
C MET A 22 -1.91 2.95 12.72
N PHE A 23 -1.44 1.70 12.65
CA PHE A 23 -2.24 0.53 13.04
C PHE A 23 -2.55 0.54 14.54
N LEU A 24 -1.57 0.88 15.39
CA LEU A 24 -1.76 0.98 16.83
C LEU A 24 -2.81 2.04 17.19
N VAL A 25 -2.69 3.24 16.63
CA VAL A 25 -3.65 4.33 16.88
C VAL A 25 -5.05 3.95 16.42
N LEU A 26 -5.16 3.27 15.27
CA LEU A 26 -6.44 2.77 14.77
C LEU A 26 -7.07 1.75 15.73
N ILE A 27 -6.32 0.76 16.20
CA ILE A 27 -6.82 -0.22 17.18
C ILE A 27 -7.24 0.48 18.47
N TYR A 28 -6.40 1.37 18.99
CA TYR A 28 -6.72 2.13 20.20
C TYR A 28 -8.01 2.93 20.05
N SER A 29 -8.21 3.58 18.90
CA SER A 29 -9.43 4.32 18.59
C SER A 29 -10.67 3.42 18.49
N LEU A 30 -10.53 2.18 18.00
CA LEU A 30 -11.65 1.23 17.91
C LEU A 30 -12.02 0.65 19.27
N ILE A 31 -11.04 0.34 20.12
CA ILE A 31 -11.29 -0.20 21.47
C ILE A 31 -11.93 0.86 22.37
N ASN A 32 -11.45 2.11 22.30
CA ASN A 32 -11.97 3.22 23.10
C ASN A 32 -13.14 3.95 22.42
N TYR A 33 -13.72 3.36 21.39
CA TYR A 33 -14.87 3.94 20.71
C TYR A 33 -16.06 3.98 21.67
N GLN A 34 -16.53 5.18 22.00
CA GLN A 34 -17.75 5.38 22.78
C GLN A 34 -18.76 6.19 21.95
N PRO A 35 -20.06 5.87 22.06
CA PRO A 35 -21.10 6.67 21.43
C PRO A 35 -21.01 8.11 21.94
N LEU A 36 -21.10 9.06 21.01
CA LEU A 36 -20.98 10.48 21.32
C LEU A 36 -22.14 10.91 22.21
N ASP A 37 -21.84 11.38 23.42
CA ASP A 37 -22.79 12.01 24.34
C ASP A 37 -22.45 13.49 24.49
N TYR A 38 -23.46 14.37 24.41
CA TYR A 38 -23.25 15.81 24.59
C TYR A 38 -24.15 16.36 25.68
N LYS A 39 -23.54 16.95 26.72
CA LYS A 39 -24.23 17.53 27.89
C LYS A 39 -25.21 16.55 28.57
N GLY A 40 -24.89 15.25 28.59
CA GLY A 40 -25.74 14.21 29.18
C GLY A 40 -26.94 13.78 28.32
N VAL A 41 -27.05 14.29 27.08
CA VAL A 41 -28.04 13.86 26.11
C VAL A 41 -27.38 12.96 25.07
N LYS A 42 -27.95 11.77 24.89
CA LYS A 42 -27.50 10.82 23.87
C LYS A 42 -27.84 11.33 22.49
N TYR A 43 -26.89 11.19 21.55
CA TYR A 43 -27.18 11.48 20.15
C TYR A 43 -28.22 10.50 19.60
N PRO A 44 -29.16 10.95 18.75
CA PRO A 44 -30.13 10.06 18.12
C PRO A 44 -29.43 9.01 17.25
N ASP A 45 -29.91 7.77 17.32
CA ASP A 45 -29.35 6.64 16.55
C ASP A 45 -29.33 6.88 15.04
N ALA A 46 -30.27 7.68 14.52
CA ALA A 46 -30.31 8.07 13.12
C ALA A 46 -29.04 8.82 12.66
N VAL A 47 -28.52 9.73 13.50
CA VAL A 47 -27.31 10.50 13.20
C VAL A 47 -26.08 9.60 13.24
N TYR A 48 -26.06 8.68 14.21
CA TYR A 48 -24.99 7.69 14.35
C TYR A 48 -24.91 6.76 13.14
N ASN A 49 -26.05 6.22 12.69
CA ASN A 49 -26.12 5.37 11.49
C ASN A 49 -25.67 6.12 10.23
N PHE A 50 -26.03 7.40 10.11
CA PHE A 50 -25.59 8.23 8.99
C PHE A 50 -24.07 8.45 9.00
N ALA A 51 -23.47 8.66 10.17
CA ALA A 51 -22.02 8.79 10.31
C ALA A 51 -21.30 7.50 9.89
N TRP A 52 -21.81 6.34 10.30
CA TRP A 52 -21.26 5.04 9.87
C TRP A 52 -21.40 4.81 8.37
N LEU A 53 -22.49 5.29 7.75
CA LEU A 53 -22.64 5.22 6.31
C LEU A 53 -21.61 6.08 5.58
N ILE A 54 -21.36 7.31 6.03
CA ILE A 54 -20.30 8.16 5.45
C ILE A 54 -18.92 7.50 5.60
N TRP A 55 -18.63 6.96 6.79
CA TRP A 55 -17.39 6.24 7.04
C TRP A 55 -17.24 5.03 6.12
N ALA A 56 -18.31 4.23 5.96
CA ALA A 56 -18.33 3.06 5.09
C ALA A 56 -18.16 3.42 3.62
N VAL A 57 -18.72 4.55 3.16
CA VAL A 57 -18.49 5.04 1.79
C VAL A 57 -17.03 5.44 1.60
N GLY A 58 -16.44 6.18 2.54
CA GLY A 58 -15.04 6.60 2.47
C GLY A 58 -14.07 5.42 2.44
N VAL A 59 -14.20 4.50 3.41
CA VAL A 59 -13.35 3.30 3.48
C VAL A 59 -13.65 2.34 2.33
N GLY A 60 -14.91 2.22 1.92
CA GLY A 60 -15.38 1.34 0.87
C GLY A 60 -14.92 1.72 -0.54
N GLN A 61 -14.54 2.98 -0.78
CA GLN A 61 -13.94 3.37 -2.07
C GLN A 61 -12.64 2.61 -2.36
N LEU A 62 -11.80 2.36 -1.35
CA LEU A 62 -10.54 1.65 -1.53
C LEU A 62 -10.74 0.22 -2.11
N PRO A 63 -11.53 -0.68 -1.49
CA PRO A 63 -11.78 -1.99 -2.06
C PRO A 63 -12.59 -1.93 -3.35
N PHE A 64 -13.49 -0.95 -3.51
CA PHE A 64 -14.24 -0.78 -4.76
C PHE A 64 -13.32 -0.54 -5.96
N TRP A 65 -12.41 0.43 -5.86
CA TRP A 65 -11.43 0.70 -6.91
C TRP A 65 -10.44 -0.46 -7.09
N ALA A 66 -10.03 -1.12 -6.00
CA ALA A 66 -9.18 -2.31 -6.11
C ALA A 66 -9.85 -3.45 -6.89
N LEU A 67 -11.13 -3.73 -6.63
CA LEU A 67 -11.86 -4.76 -7.37
C LEU A 67 -12.08 -4.36 -8.83
N TYR A 68 -12.37 -3.08 -9.08
CA TYR A 68 -12.50 -2.55 -10.43
C TYR A 68 -11.19 -2.66 -11.24
N THR A 69 -10.04 -2.34 -10.65
CA THR A 69 -8.75 -2.46 -11.35
C THR A 69 -8.37 -3.92 -11.58
N ILE A 70 -8.64 -4.82 -10.62
CA ILE A 70 -8.41 -6.27 -10.77
C ILE A 70 -9.30 -6.86 -11.88
N SER A 71 -10.58 -6.48 -11.95
CA SER A 71 -11.51 -7.05 -12.93
C SER A 71 -11.13 -6.70 -14.37
N GLN A 72 -10.61 -5.49 -14.59
CA GLN A 72 -10.12 -5.01 -15.88
C GLN A 72 -8.80 -5.65 -16.35
N GLN A 73 -8.05 -6.34 -15.47
CA GLN A 73 -6.81 -7.00 -15.89
C GLN A 73 -7.08 -8.17 -16.86
N SER A 74 -6.23 -8.32 -17.87
CA SER A 74 -6.35 -9.33 -18.93
C SER A 74 -5.98 -10.77 -18.50
N GLY A 75 -5.70 -11.00 -17.21
CA GLY A 75 -5.31 -12.33 -16.69
C GLY A 75 -6.44 -13.37 -16.75
N LYS A 76 -6.10 -14.64 -16.95
CA LYS A 76 -7.09 -15.74 -17.03
C LYS A 76 -7.58 -16.19 -15.65
N THR A 77 -6.71 -16.11 -14.64
CA THR A 77 -6.98 -16.54 -13.26
C THR A 77 -7.03 -15.34 -12.33
N PHE A 78 -7.86 -15.38 -11.27
CA PHE A 78 -7.94 -14.31 -10.26
C PHE A 78 -6.57 -13.96 -9.66
N LYS A 79 -5.75 -14.97 -9.33
CA LYS A 79 -4.37 -14.76 -8.83
C LYS A 79 -3.51 -13.98 -9.83
N GLN A 80 -3.64 -14.27 -11.13
CA GLN A 80 -2.89 -13.57 -12.17
C GLN A 80 -3.39 -12.13 -12.32
N LYS A 81 -4.71 -11.90 -12.27
CA LYS A 81 -5.29 -10.56 -12.28
C LYS A 81 -4.84 -9.72 -11.09
N LEU A 82 -4.83 -10.31 -9.89
CA LEU A 82 -4.34 -9.64 -8.67
C LEU A 82 -2.85 -9.31 -8.79
N HIS A 83 -2.03 -10.25 -9.25
CA HIS A 83 -0.61 -10.00 -9.45
C HIS A 83 -0.36 -8.88 -10.46
N LEU A 84 -1.07 -8.89 -11.59
CA LEU A 84 -0.98 -7.83 -12.60
C LEU A 84 -1.43 -6.47 -12.04
N ALA A 85 -2.50 -6.43 -11.25
CA ALA A 85 -2.97 -5.20 -10.62
C ALA A 85 -1.99 -4.61 -9.60
N LEU A 86 -1.15 -5.45 -8.98
CA LEU A 86 -0.09 -5.03 -8.05
C LEU A 86 1.26 -4.75 -8.74
N THR A 87 1.34 -5.00 -10.05
CA THR A 87 2.55 -4.73 -10.84
C THR A 87 2.49 -3.29 -11.37
N PRO A 88 3.61 -2.54 -11.37
CA PRO A 88 3.65 -1.22 -11.99
C PRO A 88 3.27 -1.28 -13.48
N THR A 89 2.64 -0.22 -13.98
CA THR A 89 2.25 -0.08 -15.39
C THR A 89 3.45 -0.05 -16.33
N ASP A 90 3.27 -0.42 -17.61
CA ASP A 90 4.36 -0.44 -18.60
C ASP A 90 5.04 0.92 -18.81
N ASN A 91 4.28 2.02 -18.69
CA ASN A 91 4.80 3.39 -18.79
C ASN A 91 5.46 3.89 -17.48
N TRP A 92 5.68 3.01 -16.51
CA TRP A 92 6.30 3.36 -15.24
C TRP A 92 7.83 3.42 -15.37
N GLY A 93 8.41 4.60 -15.17
CA GLY A 93 9.85 4.80 -15.20
C GLY A 93 10.26 6.26 -15.40
N PRO A 94 11.58 6.52 -15.57
CA PRO A 94 12.08 7.83 -16.00
C PRO A 94 11.50 8.22 -17.37
N LEU A 95 11.14 9.50 -17.56
CA LEU A 95 10.62 9.99 -18.85
C LEU A 95 11.69 10.06 -19.95
N GLU A 96 12.96 10.25 -19.58
CA GLU A 96 14.05 10.39 -20.53
C GLU A 96 14.47 9.03 -21.10
N ALA A 97 14.54 8.92 -22.43
CA ALA A 97 14.82 7.65 -23.13
C ALA A 97 16.12 6.98 -22.67
N LYS A 98 17.21 7.74 -22.50
CA LYS A 98 18.49 7.19 -22.04
C LYS A 98 18.41 6.64 -20.61
N LEU A 99 17.78 7.38 -19.70
CA LEU A 99 17.61 6.95 -18.31
C LEU A 99 16.65 5.76 -18.19
N LEU A 100 15.64 5.68 -19.06
CA LEU A 100 14.75 4.52 -19.14
C LEU A 100 15.52 3.26 -19.54
N ASP A 101 16.39 3.35 -20.55
CA ASP A 101 17.22 2.23 -20.99
C ASP A 101 18.16 1.74 -19.88
N GLU A 102 18.85 2.66 -19.20
CA GLU A 102 19.70 2.34 -18.04
C GLU A 102 18.91 1.71 -16.90
N TYR A 103 17.74 2.27 -16.56
CA TYR A 103 16.84 1.73 -15.54
C TYR A 103 16.40 0.29 -15.87
N ASN A 104 16.07 0.03 -17.13
CA ASN A 104 15.64 -1.30 -17.60
C ASN A 104 16.78 -2.32 -17.54
N LEU A 105 18.01 -1.94 -17.91
CA LEU A 105 19.19 -2.80 -17.77
C LEU A 105 19.47 -3.14 -16.32
N GLN A 106 19.44 -2.12 -15.45
CA GLN A 106 19.64 -2.29 -14.02
C GLN A 106 18.57 -3.24 -13.43
N ARG A 107 17.30 -3.04 -13.76
CA ARG A 107 16.21 -3.89 -13.30
C ARG A 107 16.37 -5.36 -13.71
N LYS A 108 16.74 -5.62 -14.97
CA LYS A 108 17.03 -6.99 -15.45
C LYS A 108 18.17 -7.64 -14.68
N SER A 109 19.21 -6.88 -14.31
CA SER A 109 20.33 -7.40 -13.52
C SER A 109 19.91 -7.79 -12.10
N PHE A 110 19.01 -7.02 -11.47
CA PHE A 110 18.43 -7.36 -10.17
C PHE A 110 17.56 -8.61 -10.27
N ASP A 111 16.69 -8.70 -11.28
CA ASP A 111 15.81 -9.86 -11.47
C ASP A 111 16.62 -11.15 -11.72
N TYR A 112 17.74 -11.06 -12.46
CA TYR A 112 18.66 -12.19 -12.64
C TYR A 112 19.29 -12.62 -11.32
N ASN A 113 19.80 -11.68 -10.52
CA ASN A 113 20.41 -12.01 -9.22
C ASN A 113 19.38 -12.59 -8.23
N ASP A 114 18.15 -12.08 -8.25
CA ASP A 114 17.03 -12.61 -7.45
C ASP A 114 16.67 -14.05 -7.83
N SER A 115 16.72 -14.38 -9.12
CA SER A 115 16.48 -15.76 -9.57
C SER A 115 17.50 -16.76 -9.04
N LEU A 116 18.70 -16.30 -8.67
CA LEU A 116 19.74 -17.10 -8.04
C LEU A 116 19.52 -17.23 -6.52
N THR A 117 18.85 -16.27 -5.88
CA THR A 117 18.59 -16.23 -4.44
C THR A 117 17.13 -16.61 -4.13
N LEU A 118 16.85 -17.91 -4.01
CA LEU A 118 15.51 -18.50 -3.92
C LEU A 118 14.60 -18.09 -2.72
N SER A 119 14.94 -17.08 -1.93
CA SER A 119 14.21 -16.75 -0.69
C SER A 119 13.49 -15.40 -0.74
N TRP A 120 12.16 -15.42 -0.70
CA TRP A 120 11.34 -14.21 -0.57
C TRP A 120 11.64 -13.41 0.71
N ARG A 121 12.19 -14.06 1.75
CA ARG A 121 12.57 -13.41 3.01
C ARG A 121 13.82 -12.54 2.86
N SER A 122 14.81 -12.98 2.08
CA SER A 122 15.99 -12.15 1.81
C SER A 122 15.57 -10.91 1.02
N ARG A 123 14.64 -11.03 0.06
CA ARG A 123 14.10 -9.88 -0.68
C ARG A 123 13.52 -8.78 0.22
N ILE A 124 12.77 -9.19 1.25
CA ILE A 124 12.19 -8.23 2.21
C ILE A 124 13.31 -7.61 3.05
N TYR A 125 14.27 -8.42 3.51
CA TYR A 125 15.39 -7.95 4.29
C TYR A 125 16.26 -6.96 3.51
N ASP A 126 16.67 -7.30 2.29
CA ASP A 126 17.50 -6.49 1.40
C ASP A 126 16.80 -5.17 1.02
N ASN A 127 15.47 -5.19 0.83
CA ASN A 127 14.71 -3.95 0.59
C ASN A 127 14.69 -2.99 1.78
N ILE A 128 14.67 -3.52 3.02
CA ILE A 128 14.58 -2.71 4.23
C ILE A 128 15.98 -2.28 4.71
N PHE A 129 16.94 -3.22 4.73
CA PHE A 129 18.25 -3.05 5.36
C PHE A 129 19.42 -2.94 4.38
N GLY A 130 19.20 -3.18 3.09
CA GLY A 130 20.20 -3.03 2.04
C GLY A 130 20.95 -4.31 1.74
#